data_AF-A0AAU9RHX0-F1
#
_entry.id   AF-A0AAU9RHX0-F1
#
_cell.length_a   1.000
_cell.length_b   1.000
_cell.length_c   1.000
_cell.angle_alpha   90.00
_cell.angle_beta   90.00
_cell.angle_gamma   90.00
#
_symmetry.space_group_name_H-M   'P 1'
#
loop_
_entity.id
_entity.type
_entity.pdbx_description
1 polymer ?
#
loop_
_entity_poly.entity_id
_entity_poly.type
_entity_poly.pdbx_seq_one_letter_code
_entity_poly.pdbx_strand_id
1 'polypeptide(L)' 'MEPKYVTGGILVLILLVGSVMSDIEKDREKCGNQLVGLATCLPYVGGNAKAPTLDCCDGLKEVLKNSKECLCISGEGQE' A
#
# COMPACT_ATOMS: atom_id res chain seq x y z
N MET A 1 7.89 -24.50 -37.17
CA MET A 1 9.14 -24.49 -36.39
C MET A 1 8.80 -25.06 -35.02
N GLU A 2 9.21 -26.30 -34.81
CA GLU A 2 9.03 -27.19 -33.65
C GLU A 2 8.41 -26.61 -32.36
N PRO A 3 7.29 -27.18 -31.86
CA PRO A 3 6.56 -26.69 -30.68
C PRO A 3 7.30 -26.89 -29.34
N LYS A 4 8.53 -27.42 -29.37
CA LYS A 4 9.30 -27.76 -28.17
C LYS A 4 9.98 -26.54 -27.52
N TYR A 5 10.26 -25.48 -28.27
CA TYR A 5 10.86 -24.25 -27.74
C TYR A 5 9.82 -23.19 -27.35
N VAL A 6 8.62 -23.23 -27.95
CA VAL A 6 7.53 -22.28 -27.65
C VAL A 6 6.99 -22.46 -26.23
N THR A 7 6.79 -23.70 -25.77
CA THR A 7 6.41 -23.96 -24.38
C THR A 7 7.49 -23.54 -23.38
N GLY A 8 8.77 -23.76 -23.70
CA GLY A 8 9.89 -23.33 -22.85
C GLY A 8 10.10 -21.81 -22.82
N GLY A 9 10.00 -21.15 -23.98
CA GLY A 9 10.15 -19.71 -24.12
C GLY A 9 8.98 -18.92 -23.53
N ILE A 10 7.74 -19.41 -23.68
CA ILE A 10 6.54 -18.84 -23.03
C ILE A 10 6.63 -18.99 -21.50
N LEU A 11 7.09 -20.14 -20.99
CA LEU A 11 7.28 -20.35 -19.55
C LEU A 11 8.32 -19.39 -18.96
N VAL A 12 9.45 -19.18 -19.65
CA VAL A 12 10.48 -18.20 -19.26
C VAL A 12 9.96 -16.76 -19.31
N LEU A 13 9.18 -16.41 -20.35
CA LEU A 13 8.54 -15.10 -20.44
C LEU A 13 7.57 -14.87 -19.27
N ILE A 14 6.72 -15.84 -18.93
CA ILE A 14 5.77 -15.75 -17.80
C ILE A 14 6.52 -15.57 -16.45
N LEU A 15 7.66 -16.24 -16.27
CA LEU A 15 8.50 -16.06 -15.07
C LEU A 15 9.15 -14.65 -15.00
N LEU A 16 9.51 -14.07 -16.14
CA LEU A 16 10.07 -12.72 -16.22
C LEU A 16 9.02 -11.63 -15.96
N VAL A 17 7.75 -11.84 -16.37
CA VAL A 17 6.64 -10.89 -16.08
C VAL A 17 6.00 -11.10 -14.71
N GLY A 18 6.11 -12.30 -14.12
CA GLY A 18 5.51 -12.65 -12.83
C GLY A 18 6.29 -12.18 -11.60
N SER A 19 7.46 -11.57 -11.77
CA SER A 19 8.34 -11.14 -10.69
C SER A 19 8.07 -9.70 -10.24
N VAL A 20 6.81 -9.41 -9.87
CA VAL A 20 6.48 -8.24 -9.02
C VAL A 20 5.86 -8.75 -7.72
N MET A 21 6.62 -9.55 -6.96
CA MET A 21 6.27 -9.83 -5.57
C MET A 21 6.51 -8.53 -4.78
N SER A 22 5.49 -7.67 -4.68
CA SER A 22 5.45 -6.69 -3.60
C SER A 22 5.20 -7.47 -2.32
N ASP A 23 6.20 -7.51 -1.43
CA ASP A 23 6.06 -8.05 -0.07
C ASP A 23 5.08 -7.16 0.72
N ILE A 24 3.77 -7.37 0.53
CA ILE A 24 2.70 -6.63 1.22
C ILE A 24 2.90 -6.69 2.75
N GLU A 25 3.41 -7.79 3.30
CA GLU A 25 3.68 -7.91 4.74
C GLU A 25 4.76 -6.93 5.22
N LYS A 26 5.87 -6.79 4.48
CA LYS A 26 6.93 -5.83 4.80
C LYS A 26 6.45 -4.40 4.65
N ASP A 27 5.64 -4.15 3.62
CA ASP A 27 5.08 -2.84 3.36
C ASP A 27 4.06 -2.46 4.45
N ARG A 28 3.24 -3.43 4.91
CA ARG A 28 2.33 -3.27 6.05
C ARG A 28 3.06 -2.99 7.35
N GLU A 29 4.16 -3.67 7.65
CA GLU A 29 4.97 -3.40 8.84
C GLU A 29 5.59 -1.99 8.79
N LYS A 30 6.22 -1.66 7.66
CA LYS A 30 6.83 -0.35 7.40
C LYS A 30 5.81 0.78 7.51
N CYS A 31 4.62 0.57 6.96
CA CYS A 31 3.60 1.61 6.87
C CYS A 31 2.67 1.65 8.07
N GLY A 32 2.48 0.55 8.79
CA GLY A 32 1.69 0.52 10.02
C GLY A 32 2.18 1.56 11.03
N ASN A 33 3.50 1.64 11.24
CA ASN A 33 4.10 2.65 12.12
C ASN A 33 3.89 4.09 11.61
N GLN A 34 3.95 4.31 10.30
CA GLN A 34 3.75 5.63 9.72
C GLN A 34 2.28 6.07 9.72
N LEU A 35 1.35 5.12 9.69
CA LEU A 35 -0.08 5.42 9.75
C LEU A 35 -0.60 5.67 11.18
N VAL A 36 0.17 5.38 12.24
CA VAL A 36 -0.24 5.66 13.62
C VAL A 36 -0.58 7.15 13.82
N GLY A 37 0.16 8.05 13.18
CA GLY A 37 -0.09 9.50 13.22
C GLY A 37 -1.44 9.93 12.62
N LEU A 38 -2.10 9.05 11.85
CA LEU A 38 -3.44 9.28 11.28
C LEU A 38 -4.56 8.82 12.21
N ALA A 39 -4.27 8.20 13.35
CA ALA A 39 -5.30 7.79 14.31
C ALA A 39 -6.17 8.96 14.78
N THR A 40 -5.62 10.17 14.84
CA THR A 40 -6.37 11.39 15.20
C THR A 40 -7.36 11.83 14.10
N CYS A 41 -7.25 11.29 12.89
CA CYS A 41 -8.18 11.51 11.79
C CYS A 41 -9.41 10.61 11.83
N LEU A 42 -9.40 9.51 12.62
CA LEU A 42 -10.53 8.57 12.79
C LEU A 42 -11.90 9.24 12.97
N PRO A 43 -12.09 10.21 13.89
CA PRO A 43 -13.39 10.85 14.06
C PRO A 43 -13.83 11.66 12.84
N TYR A 44 -12.90 12.21 12.05
CA TYR A 44 -13.24 12.94 10.82
C TYR A 44 -13.61 11.98 9.69
N VAL A 45 -12.79 10.95 9.43
CA VAL A 45 -13.06 9.97 8.36
C VAL A 45 -14.25 9.07 8.68
N GLY A 46 -14.52 8.81 9.96
CA GLY A 46 -15.72 8.10 10.42
C GLY A 46 -16.99 8.95 10.41
N GLY A 47 -16.89 10.24 10.09
CA GLY A 47 -18.04 11.16 10.02
C GLY A 47 -18.56 11.64 11.38
N ASN A 48 -17.89 11.30 12.48
CA ASN A 48 -18.23 11.75 13.83
C ASN A 48 -17.86 13.22 14.09
N ALA A 49 -16.92 13.77 13.34
CA ALA A 49 -16.48 15.17 13.42
C ALA A 49 -16.65 15.89 12.07
N LYS A 50 -17.19 17.11 12.10
CA LYS A 50 -17.38 17.96 10.89
C LYS A 50 -16.08 18.50 10.28
N ALA A 51 -15.01 18.55 11.06
CA ALA A 51 -13.70 19.06 10.64
C ALA A 51 -12.59 18.24 11.33
N PRO A 52 -11.43 18.06 10.66
CA PRO A 52 -10.29 17.40 11.27
C PRO A 52 -9.66 18.31 12.34
N THR A 53 -8.99 17.68 13.30
CA THR A 53 -8.13 18.40 14.25
C THR A 53 -6.85 18.88 13.54
N LEU A 54 -6.19 19.90 14.09
CA LEU A 54 -4.89 20.36 13.57
C LEU A 54 -3.87 19.21 13.54
N ASP A 55 -3.90 18.38 14.58
CA ASP A 55 -3.02 17.23 14.74
C ASP A 55 -3.19 16.20 13.61
N CYS A 56 -4.43 15.92 13.22
CA CYS A 56 -4.73 15.09 12.05
C CYS A 56 -4.12 15.66 10.77
N CYS A 57 -4.20 16.98 10.56
CA CYS A 57 -3.61 17.62 9.38
C CYS A 57 -2.08 17.56 9.39
N ASP A 58 -1.45 17.71 10.55
CA ASP A 58 0.02 17.67 10.65
C ASP A 58 0.54 16.24 10.43
N GLY A 59 -0.08 15.25 11.08
CA GLY A 59 0.23 13.83 10.85
C GLY A 59 0.01 13.40 9.40
N LEU A 60 -1.10 13.80 8.78
CA LEU A 60 -1.37 13.53 7.36
C LEU A 60 -0.34 14.20 6.45
N LYS A 61 0.10 15.42 6.76
CA LYS A 61 1.15 16.10 5.99
C LYS A 61 2.48 15.32 6.06
N GLU A 62 2.84 14.80 7.23
CA GLU A 62 4.06 14.03 7.39
C GLU A 62 4.04 12.74 6.55
N VAL A 63 2.91 12.01 6.58
CA VAL A 63 2.70 10.79 5.78
C VAL A 63 2.73 11.10 4.28
N LEU A 64 2.08 12.17 3.83
CA LEU A 64 2.12 12.59 2.43
C LEU A 64 3.54 12.93 1.96
N LYS A 65 4.37 13.47 2.84
CA LYS A 65 5.74 13.90 2.53
C LYS A 65 6.72 12.73 2.50
N ASN A 66 6.66 11.85 3.50
CA ASN A 66 7.69 10.83 3.73
C ASN A 66 7.25 9.41 3.32
N SER A 67 5.94 9.21 3.12
CA SER A 67 5.30 7.90 3.27
C SER A 67 4.11 7.75 2.34
N LYS A 68 4.10 8.48 1.23
CA LYS A 68 2.98 8.54 0.28
C LYS A 68 2.57 7.15 -0.23
N GLU A 69 3.53 6.24 -0.37
CA GLU A 69 3.31 4.86 -0.79
C GLU A 69 2.40 4.12 0.20
N CYS A 70 2.51 4.43 1.49
CA CYS A 70 1.75 3.83 2.57
C CYS A 70 0.25 4.14 2.51
N LEU A 71 -0.14 5.24 1.87
CA LEU A 71 -1.56 5.59 1.67
C LEU A 71 -2.23 4.64 0.65
N CYS A 72 -1.44 4.10 -0.28
CA CYS A 72 -1.91 3.24 -1.36
C CYS A 72 -1.98 1.76 -0.97
N ILE A 73 -1.48 1.37 0.21
CA ILE A 73 -1.55 0.00 0.76
C ILE A 73 -2.96 -0.30 1.29
N SER A 74 -3.85 0.69 1.26
CA SER A 74 -5.26 0.53 1.63
C SER A 74 -5.93 -0.47 0.69
N GLY A 75 -5.99 -1.73 1.14
CA GLY A 75 -6.62 -2.83 0.41
C GLY A 75 -6.84 -4.13 1.19
N GLU A 76 -6.20 -4.39 2.33
CA GLU A 76 -6.48 -5.62 3.13
C GLU A 76 -6.28 -5.34 4.63
N GLY A 77 -7.28 -4.71 5.24
CA GLY A 77 -7.25 -4.29 6.65
C GLY A 77 -8.59 -4.53 7.35
N GLN A 78 -9.04 -5.79 7.34
CA GLN A 78 -10.03 -6.40 8.25
C GLN A 78 -11.46 -5.83 8.25
N GLU A 79 -12.16 -5.93 7.11
CA GLU A 79 -13.36 -6.78 6.82
C GLU A 79 -13.93 -6.43 5.45
#